data_AF-A0A251TE65-F1
#
_entry.id   AF-A0A251TE65-F1
#
_cell.length_a   1.000
_cell.length_b   1.000
_cell.length_c   1.000
_cell.angle_alpha   90.00
_cell.angle_beta   90.00
_cell.angle_gamma   90.00
#
_symmetry.space_group_name_H-M   'P 1'
#
loop_
_entity.id
_entity.type
_entity.pdbx_description
1 polymer ?
#
loop_
_entity_poly.entity_id
_entity_poly.type
_entity_poly.pdbx_seq_one_letter_code
_entity_poly.pdbx_strand_id
1 'polypeptide(L)'
;MLHILLRGVPPFWAEPEHRIFNAILKGHADFTSDPWPSISHQAKDLVKKMLTSNPKQRLTAHQVLSPDTPLDNAVLGRLKQFKAMNNFKKVALRVLYNCGYRERNARCGGSGLL
;
A
#
# COMPACT_ATOMS: atom_id res chain seq x y z
N MET A 1 -6.53 2.19 -3.65
CA MET A 1 -5.12 1.77 -3.80
C MET A 1 -4.97 0.33 -4.27
N LEU A 2 -5.71 -0.65 -3.72
CA LEU A 2 -5.59 -2.06 -4.13
C LEU A 2 -5.72 -2.30 -5.66
N HIS A 3 -6.63 -1.61 -6.35
CA HIS A 3 -6.73 -1.68 -7.82
C HIS A 3 -5.41 -1.35 -8.53
N ILE A 4 -4.71 -0.30 -8.09
CA ILE A 4 -3.41 0.10 -8.65
C ILE A 4 -2.34 -0.94 -8.34
N LEU A 5 -2.35 -1.52 -7.13
CA LEU A 5 -1.39 -2.56 -6.76
C LEU A 5 -1.55 -3.83 -7.60
N LEU A 6 -2.76 -4.14 -8.06
CA LEU A 6 -3.06 -5.33 -8.85
C LEU A 6 -2.87 -5.12 -10.36
N ARG A 7 -3.28 -3.95 -10.89
CA ARG A 7 -3.30 -3.68 -12.34
C ARG A 7 -2.31 -2.61 -12.81
N GLY A 8 -1.80 -1.78 -11.90
CA GLY A 8 -0.89 -0.68 -12.22
C GLY A 8 -1.56 0.61 -12.72
N VAL A 9 -2.89 0.65 -12.86
CA VAL A 9 -3.65 1.84 -13.27
C VAL A 9 -4.71 2.24 -12.25
N PRO A 10 -5.07 3.54 -12.13
CA PRO A 10 -6.16 3.99 -11.27
C PRO A 10 -7.52 3.41 -11.73
N PRO A 11 -8.46 3.16 -10.81
CA PRO A 11 -9.78 2.61 -11.15
C PRO A 11 -10.67 3.60 -11.91
N PHE A 12 -10.40 4.91 -11.79
CA PHE A 12 -11.09 5.97 -12.50
C PHE A 12 -10.04 6.87 -13.14
N TRP A 13 -10.12 7.00 -14.45
CA TRP A 13 -9.24 7.84 -15.26
C TRP A 13 -10.02 8.39 -16.43
N ALA A 14 -9.85 9.67 -16.71
CA ALA A 14 -10.41 10.32 -17.87
C ALA A 14 -9.64 11.62 -18.12
N GLU A 15 -9.58 12.02 -19.39
CA GLU A 15 -9.12 13.34 -19.78
C GLU A 15 -10.25 14.06 -20.51
N PRO A 16 -10.53 15.32 -20.19
CA PRO A 16 -9.91 16.18 -19.16
C PRO A 16 -10.32 15.84 -17.69
N GLU A 17 -9.59 16.38 -16.71
CA GLU A 17 -9.74 16.12 -15.25
C GLU A 17 -11.19 16.16 -14.73
N HIS A 18 -12.02 17.11 -15.19
CA HIS A 18 -13.42 17.19 -14.75
C HIS A 18 -14.22 15.91 -15.02
N ARG A 19 -13.81 15.11 -16.01
CA ARG A 19 -14.45 13.82 -16.32
C ARG A 19 -14.09 12.73 -15.32
N ILE A 20 -13.00 12.88 -14.57
CA ILE A 20 -12.62 11.95 -13.49
C ILE A 20 -13.69 11.95 -12.41
N PHE A 21 -14.20 13.13 -12.01
CA PHE A 21 -15.30 13.23 -11.04
C PHE A 21 -16.56 12.51 -11.55
N ASN A 22 -16.90 12.68 -12.82
CA ASN A 22 -18.02 11.96 -13.42
C ASN A 22 -17.80 10.45 -13.42
N ALA A 23 -16.58 9.98 -13.67
CA ALA A 23 -16.24 8.55 -13.58
C ALA A 23 -16.36 8.02 -12.14
N ILE A 24 -15.90 8.79 -11.15
CA ILE A 24 -16.04 8.47 -9.72
C ILE A 24 -17.52 8.39 -9.33
N LEU A 25 -18.34 9.36 -9.74
CA LEU A 25 -19.77 9.39 -9.43
C LEU A 25 -20.53 8.22 -10.08
N LYS A 26 -20.17 7.86 -11.31
CA LYS A 26 -20.72 6.66 -11.98
C LYS A 26 -20.29 5.36 -11.29
N GLY A 27 -19.12 5.34 -10.65
CA GLY A 27 -18.60 4.18 -9.92
C GLY A 27 -18.25 2.98 -10.81
N HIS A 28 -18.14 3.17 -12.13
CA HIS A 28 -17.82 2.09 -13.05
C HIS A 28 -16.31 1.96 -13.22
N ALA A 29 -15.72 0.95 -12.57
CA ALA A 29 -14.33 0.54 -12.76
C ALA A 29 -14.25 -0.71 -13.65
N ASP A 30 -13.23 -0.75 -14.50
CA ASP A 30 -12.97 -1.87 -15.40
C ASP A 30 -12.30 -3.04 -14.66
N PHE A 31 -12.96 -4.21 -14.72
CA PHE A 31 -12.50 -5.50 -14.17
C PHE A 31 -12.41 -6.62 -15.22
N THR A 32 -12.38 -6.26 -16.50
CA THR A 32 -12.37 -7.23 -17.62
C THR A 32 -11.07 -7.20 -18.39
N SER A 33 -10.45 -6.03 -18.54
CA SER A 33 -9.19 -5.88 -19.27
C SER A 33 -8.00 -6.48 -18.51
N ASP A 34 -6.92 -6.83 -19.22
CA ASP A 34 -5.73 -7.39 -18.58
C ASP A 34 -5.15 -6.48 -17.47
N PRO A 35 -4.63 -7.07 -16.38
CA PRO A 35 -4.50 -8.50 -16.08
C PRO A 35 -5.72 -9.08 -15.34
N TRP A 36 -6.89 -8.43 -15.36
CA TRP A 36 -8.03 -8.89 -14.56
C TRP A 36 -8.42 -10.34 -14.81
N PRO A 37 -8.50 -10.88 -16.04
CA PRO A 37 -8.90 -12.27 -16.24
C PRO A 37 -8.11 -13.29 -15.41
N SER A 38 -6.81 -13.06 -15.16
CA SER A 38 -5.95 -13.95 -14.36
C SER A 38 -5.99 -13.69 -12.84
N ILE A 39 -6.50 -12.53 -12.40
CA ILE A 39 -6.64 -12.21 -10.98
C ILE A 39 -7.79 -13.00 -10.35
N SER A 40 -7.56 -13.49 -9.12
CA SER A 40 -8.54 -14.28 -8.36
C SER A 40 -9.87 -13.56 -8.18
N HIS A 41 -10.96 -14.34 -8.17
CA HIS A 41 -12.30 -13.81 -7.95
C HIS A 41 -12.42 -13.05 -6.61
N GLN A 42 -11.80 -13.58 -5.55
CA GLN A 42 -11.80 -12.98 -4.22
C GLN A 42 -11.15 -11.57 -4.21
N ALA A 43 -10.03 -11.41 -4.92
CA ALA A 43 -9.37 -10.10 -5.01
C ALA A 43 -10.22 -9.08 -5.79
N LYS A 44 -10.86 -9.50 -6.89
CA LYS A 44 -11.81 -8.65 -7.64
C LYS A 44 -13.00 -8.23 -6.77
N ASP A 45 -13.59 -9.18 -6.05
CA ASP A 45 -14.75 -8.94 -5.19
C ASP A 45 -14.41 -7.96 -4.06
N LEU A 46 -13.23 -8.12 -3.42
CA LEU A 46 -12.74 -7.19 -2.41
C LEU A 46 -12.61 -5.77 -2.97
N VAL A 47 -11.97 -5.60 -4.13
CA VAL A 47 -11.82 -4.26 -4.74
C VAL A 47 -13.18 -3.65 -5.08
N LYS A 48 -14.12 -4.44 -5.62
CA LYS A 48 -15.49 -3.96 -5.91
C LYS A 48 -16.19 -3.46 -4.65
N LYS A 49 -16.15 -4.23 -3.56
CA LYS A 49 -16.76 -3.87 -2.27
C LYS A 49 -16.07 -2.67 -1.59
N MET A 50 -14.78 -2.46 -1.83
CA MET A 50 -14.06 -1.26 -1.40
C MET A 50 -14.43 -0.02 -2.21
N LEU A 51 -14.81 -0.18 -3.49
CA LEU A 51 -15.18 0.90 -4.41
C LEU A 51 -16.70 1.18 -4.44
N THR A 52 -17.49 0.57 -3.55
CA THR A 52 -18.94 0.82 -3.44
C THR A 52 -19.24 2.31 -3.25
N SER A 53 -20.11 2.86 -4.11
CA SER A 53 -20.48 4.28 -4.09
C SER A 53 -21.15 4.69 -2.78
N ASN A 54 -22.12 3.90 -2.30
CA ASN A 54 -22.79 4.16 -1.02
C ASN A 54 -21.84 3.88 0.16
N PRO A 55 -21.45 4.91 0.94
CA PRO A 55 -20.53 4.72 2.06
C PRO A 55 -21.04 3.77 3.14
N LYS A 56 -22.37 3.69 3.35
CA LYS A 56 -22.98 2.80 4.34
C LYS A 56 -22.89 1.32 3.96
N GLN A 57 -22.69 1.02 2.68
CA GLN A 57 -22.53 -0.34 2.14
C GLN A 57 -21.08 -0.66 1.77
N ARG A 58 -20.17 0.33 1.86
CA ARG A 58 -18.75 0.15 1.56
C ARG A 58 -18.09 -0.62 2.70
N LEU A 59 -17.21 -1.56 2.35
CA LEU A 59 -16.43 -2.28 3.36
C LEU A 59 -15.63 -1.31 4.23
N THR A 60 -15.71 -1.55 5.53
CA THR A 60 -14.85 -0.89 6.52
C THR A 60 -13.48 -1.55 6.55
N ALA A 61 -12.47 -0.84 7.03
CA ALA A 61 -11.12 -1.39 7.18
C ALA A 61 -11.09 -2.64 8.06
N HIS A 62 -11.91 -2.69 9.13
CA HIS A 62 -12.03 -3.86 9.99
C HIS A 62 -12.53 -5.09 9.25
N GLN A 63 -13.57 -4.95 8.43
CA GLN A 63 -14.09 -6.06 7.64
C GLN A 63 -13.09 -6.56 6.59
N VAL A 64 -12.23 -5.69 6.07
CA VAL A 64 -11.15 -6.09 5.15
C VAL A 64 -10.03 -6.86 5.87
N LEU A 65 -9.74 -6.50 7.13
CA LEU A 65 -8.64 -7.07 7.92
C LEU A 65 -9.04 -8.32 8.73
N SER A 66 -10.34 -8.56 8.91
CA SER A 66 -10.87 -9.73 9.60
C SER A 66 -11.54 -10.68 8.60
N PRO A 67 -10.75 -11.49 7.86
CA PRO A 67 -11.34 -12.57 7.07
C PRO A 67 -12.09 -13.53 7.99
N ASP A 68 -13.24 -14.03 7.53
CA ASP A 68 -14.07 -15.01 8.26
C ASP A 68 -13.29 -16.29 8.61
N THR A 69 -12.21 -16.57 7.89
CA THR A 69 -11.28 -17.65 8.19
C THR A 69 -10.23 -17.20 9.21
N PRO A 70 -10.10 -17.90 10.35
CA PRO A 70 -9.04 -17.67 11.31
C PRO A 70 -7.68 -17.74 10.63
N LEU A 71 -6.83 -16.74 10.87
CA LEU A 71 -5.48 -16.75 10.34
C LEU A 71 -4.70 -17.90 10.98
N ASP A 72 -4.22 -18.83 10.15
CA ASP A 72 -3.44 -19.98 10.62
C ASP A 72 -2.27 -19.54 11.51
N ASN A 73 -2.07 -20.24 12.63
CA ASN A 73 -1.02 -19.98 13.61
C ASN A 73 0.38 -19.94 12.96
N ALA A 74 0.62 -20.75 11.92
CA ALA A 74 1.89 -20.72 11.18
C ALA A 74 2.07 -19.41 10.38
N VAL A 75 0.99 -18.88 9.78
CA VAL A 75 1.01 -17.57 9.10
C VAL A 75 1.22 -16.45 10.11
N LEU A 76 0.54 -16.51 11.26
CA LEU A 76 0.72 -15.54 12.33
C LEU A 76 2.16 -15.52 12.87
N GLY A 77 2.77 -16.69 13.03
CA GLY A 77 4.18 -16.82 13.41
C GLY A 77 5.11 -16.12 12.40
N ARG A 78 4.90 -16.35 11.10
CA ARG A 78 5.67 -15.69 10.03
C ARG A 78 5.49 -14.17 10.02
N LEU A 79 4.28 -13.66 10.25
CA LEU A 79 4.02 -12.22 10.35
C LEU A 79 4.73 -11.59 11.55
N LYS A 80 4.75 -12.26 12.70
CA LYS A 80 5.50 -11.81 13.88
C LYS A 80 7.00 -11.73 13.59
N GLN A 81 7.56 -12.76 12.95
CA GLN A 81 8.98 -12.78 12.56
C GLN A 81 9.31 -11.68 11.54
N PHE A 82 8.43 -11.46 10.56
CA PHE A 82 8.59 -10.38 9.58
C PHE A 82 8.58 -9.01 10.25
N LYS A 83 7.67 -8.76 11.20
CA LYS A 83 7.63 -7.51 11.98
C LYS A 83 8.92 -7.30 12.77
N ALA A 84 9.42 -8.34 13.45
CA ALA A 84 10.68 -8.28 14.19
C ALA A 84 11.86 -7.94 13.27
N MET A 85 11.96 -8.61 12.11
CA MET A 85 12.97 -8.36 11.11
C MET A 85 12.89 -6.94 10.54
N ASN A 86 11.69 -6.44 10.28
CA ASN A 86 11.49 -5.09 9.76
C ASN A 86 11.90 -4.01 10.78
N ASN A 87 11.69 -4.26 12.07
CA ASN A 87 12.18 -3.38 13.14
C ASN A 87 13.71 -3.38 13.19
N PHE A 88 14.35 -4.54 13.11
CA PHE A 88 15.82 -4.62 13.05
C PHE A 88 16.38 -3.85 11.84
N LYS A 89 15.82 -4.06 10.64
CA LYS A 89 16.21 -3.34 9.43
C LYS A 89 16.10 -1.81 9.60
N LYS A 90 15.03 -1.33 10.25
CA LYS A 90 14.86 0.12 10.56
C LYS A 90 15.93 0.66 11.49
N VAL A 91 16.30 -0.10 12.53
CA VAL A 91 17.37 0.30 13.46
C VAL A 91 18.72 0.34 12.73
N ALA A 92 19.04 -0.69 11.93
CA ALA A 92 20.25 -0.73 11.13
C ALA A 92 20.33 0.46 10.15
N LEU A 93 19.26 0.77 9.43
CA LEU A 93 19.19 1.94 8.55
C LEU A 93 19.41 3.25 9.31
N ARG A 94 18.85 3.39 10.52
CA ARG A 94 19.08 4.57 11.37
C ARG A 94 20.55 4.70 11.76
N VAL A 95 21.21 3.59 12.12
CA VAL A 95 22.64 3.59 12.46
C VAL A 95 23.49 3.96 11.24
N LEU A 96 23.22 3.37 10.07
CA LEU A 96 23.93 3.71 8.83
C LEU A 96 23.75 5.18 8.46
N TYR A 97 22.53 5.70 8.55
CA TYR A 97 22.24 7.11 8.33
C TYR A 97 23.00 8.01 9.31
N ASN A 98 22.96 7.70 10.61
CA ASN A 98 23.59 8.50 11.64
C ASN A 98 25.13 8.44 11.59
N CYS A 99 25.73 7.27 11.36
CA CYS A 99 27.17 7.13 11.17
C CYS A 99 27.62 7.85 9.90
N GLY A 100 26.93 7.66 8.77
CA GLY A 100 27.26 8.32 7.50
C GLY A 100 27.01 9.83 7.49
N TYR A 101 26.12 10.34 8.35
CA TYR A 101 25.92 11.79 8.55
C TYR A 101 27.00 12.36 9.47
N ARG A 102 27.33 11.66 10.56
CA ARG A 102 28.37 12.07 11.52
C ARG A 102 29.77 12.06 10.90
N GLU A 103 30.10 11.08 10.06
CA GLU A 103 31.38 11.04 9.33
C GLU A 103 31.49 12.12 8.24
N ARG A 104 30.38 12.54 7.63
CA ARG A 104 30.37 13.66 6.68
C ARG A 104 30.53 15.00 7.39
N ASN A 105 29.83 15.22 8.50
CA ASN A 105 30.00 16.45 9.30
C ASN A 105 31.36 16.52 10.00
N ALA A 106 31.94 15.40 10.44
CA ALA A 106 33.28 15.38 11.03
C ALA A 106 34.38 15.70 9.98
N ARG A 107 34.20 15.31 8.72
CA ARG A 107 35.11 15.68 7.62
C ARG A 107 35.03 17.15 7.24
N CYS A 108 33.88 17.79 7.41
CA CYS A 108 33.70 19.22 7.12
C CYS A 108 34.07 20.15 8.28
N GLY A 109 34.44 19.63 9.46
CA GLY A 109 34.73 20.41 10.67
C GLY A 109 36.21 20.71 10.96
N GLY A 110 37.12 20.52 9.99
CA GLY A 110 38.58 20.57 10.20
C GLY A 110 39.32 21.64 9.39
N SER A 111 38.98 22.91 9.57
CA SER A 111 39.83 24.12 9.36
C SER A 111 38.94 25.33 9.65
N GLY A 112 39.24 26.31 10.49
CA GLY A 112 40.42 26.67 11.28
C GLY A 112 40.14 28.11 11.75
N LEU A 113 40.46 28.43 12.99
CA LEU A 113 40.55 29.80 13.48
C LEU A 113 41.58 30.57 12.63
N LEU A 114 41.17 31.67 12.01
CA LEU A 114 41.82 33.00 11.89
C LEU A 114 40.90 33.93 11.09
#